data_AF-A0A815S1Q9-F1
#
_entry.id   AF-A0A815S1Q9-F1
#
_cell.length_a   1.000
_cell.length_b   1.000
_cell.length_c   1.000
_cell.angle_alpha   90.00
_cell.angle_beta   90.00
_cell.angle_gamma   90.00
#
_symmetry.space_group_name_H-M   'P 1'
#
loop_
_entity.id
_entity.type
_entity.pdbx_description
1 polymer ?
#
loop_
_entity_poly.entity_id
_entity_poly.type
_entity_poly.pdbx_seq_one_letter_code
_entity_poly.pdbx_strand_id
1 'polypeptide(L)'
;MILDELEENENPTSETITRGLKRKKVEISSRTVQRRLKEAGYQFSASLSKPLLTTIHKKRHLKWALSMQNQNWDQIVFSDESTIRLGPVKRRQWQLKGFRKVFRTIKYPGKVNVWDCFAPRGFGQILCFSPNLTSKFLCKQIYTKALRH
;
A
#
# COMPACT_ATOMS: atom_id res chain seq x y z
N MET A 1 19.97 -5.69 -24.14
CA MET A 1 18.61 -6.07 -24.61
C MET A 1 17.59 -6.24 -23.48
N ILE A 2 17.75 -7.21 -22.55
CA ILE A 2 16.84 -7.33 -21.38
C ILE A 2 17.01 -6.14 -20.42
N LEU A 3 18.26 -5.69 -20.22
CA LEU A 3 18.58 -4.53 -19.37
C LEU A 3 18.11 -3.22 -20.02
N ASP A 4 18.32 -3.07 -21.32
CA ASP A 4 17.87 -1.89 -22.09
C ASP A 4 16.33 -1.76 -22.01
N GLU A 5 15.61 -2.87 -22.16
CA GLU A 5 14.15 -2.89 -21.99
C GLU A 5 13.74 -2.56 -20.54
N LEU A 6 14.54 -2.97 -19.54
CA LEU A 6 14.28 -2.63 -18.14
C LEU A 6 14.46 -1.12 -17.88
N GLU A 7 15.42 -0.48 -18.53
CA GLU A 7 15.68 0.97 -18.41
C GLU A 7 14.60 1.81 -19.11
N GLU A 8 14.13 1.35 -20.27
CA GLU A 8 13.04 1.99 -21.03
C GLU A 8 11.67 1.91 -20.32
N ASN A 9 11.46 0.93 -19.44
CA ASN A 9 10.19 0.76 -18.73
C ASN A 9 10.15 1.55 -17.41
N GLU A 10 9.09 2.35 -17.23
CA GLU A 10 8.91 3.12 -15.99
C GLU A 10 8.66 2.21 -14.77
N ASN A 11 7.91 1.12 -14.96
CA ASN A 11 7.59 0.11 -13.94
C ASN A 11 7.87 -1.32 -14.46
N PRO A 12 9.14 -1.75 -14.49
CA PRO A 12 9.55 -3.00 -15.12
C PRO A 12 9.16 -4.24 -14.29
N THR A 13 8.20 -5.00 -14.79
CA THR A 13 7.93 -6.38 -14.36
C THR A 13 8.50 -7.36 -15.39
N SER A 14 8.65 -8.65 -15.04
CA SER A 14 9.12 -9.62 -16.03
C SER A 14 8.15 -9.77 -17.20
N GLU A 15 6.85 -9.55 -16.99
CA GLU A 15 5.82 -9.57 -18.02
C GLU A 15 5.91 -8.35 -18.95
N THR A 16 6.11 -7.15 -18.41
CA THR A 16 6.24 -5.94 -19.24
C THR A 16 7.49 -6.02 -20.10
N ILE A 17 8.62 -6.47 -19.53
CA ILE A 17 9.87 -6.70 -20.25
C ILE A 17 9.69 -7.77 -21.35
N THR A 18 9.05 -8.89 -21.02
CA THR A 18 8.79 -9.96 -22.00
C THR A 18 7.94 -9.45 -23.17
N ARG A 19 6.90 -8.65 -22.87
CA ARG A 19 6.02 -8.05 -23.88
C ARG A 19 6.78 -7.05 -24.76
N GLY A 20 7.65 -6.23 -24.18
CA GLY A 20 8.50 -5.30 -24.92
C GLY A 20 9.45 -6.02 -25.89
N LEU A 21 10.10 -7.08 -25.41
CA LEU A 21 10.99 -7.91 -26.23
C LEU A 21 10.24 -8.64 -27.34
N LYS A 22 9.02 -9.13 -27.07
CA LYS A 22 8.17 -9.73 -28.11
C LYS A 22 7.84 -8.73 -29.23
N ARG A 23 7.58 -7.45 -28.91
CA ARG A 23 7.40 -6.39 -29.92
C ARG A 23 8.64 -6.16 -30.76
N LYS A 24 9.83 -6.34 -30.16
CA LYS A 24 11.13 -6.31 -30.84
C LYS A 24 11.48 -7.63 -31.57
N LYS A 25 10.49 -8.51 -31.79
CA LYS A 25 10.62 -9.84 -32.43
C LYS A 25 11.55 -10.82 -31.69
N VAL A 26 11.71 -10.64 -30.38
CA VAL A 26 12.47 -11.54 -29.52
C VAL A 26 11.51 -12.28 -28.60
N GLU A 27 11.36 -13.59 -28.83
CA GLU A 27 10.54 -14.44 -27.98
C GLU A 27 11.38 -15.05 -26.85
N ILE A 28 11.09 -14.64 -25.62
CA ILE A 28 11.65 -15.23 -24.42
C ILE A 28 10.57 -15.43 -23.37
N SER A 29 10.75 -16.42 -22.50
CA SER A 29 9.85 -16.60 -21.37
C SER A 29 10.10 -15.56 -20.27
N SER A 30 9.03 -15.22 -19.53
CA SER A 30 9.12 -14.42 -18.30
C SER A 30 10.15 -15.00 -17.32
N ARG A 31 10.25 -16.34 -17.22
CA ARG A 31 11.22 -17.03 -16.37
C ARG A 31 12.67 -16.77 -16.79
N THR A 32 12.94 -16.75 -18.10
CA THR A 32 14.25 -16.40 -18.65
C THR A 32 14.64 -14.97 -18.28
N VAL A 33 13.71 -14.02 -18.40
CA VAL A 33 13.90 -12.62 -17.96
C VAL A 33 14.28 -12.57 -16.48
N GLN A 34 13.51 -13.21 -15.61
CA GLN A 34 13.77 -13.19 -14.17
C GLN A 34 15.14 -13.77 -13.82
N ARG A 35 15.55 -14.87 -14.47
CA ARG A 35 16.86 -15.49 -14.25
C ARG A 35 17.98 -14.53 -14.63
N ARG A 36 17.94 -13.95 -15.84
CA ARG A 36 18.96 -13.01 -16.32
C ARG A 36 19.05 -11.77 -15.45
N LEU A 37 17.92 -11.25 -14.98
CA LEU A 37 17.90 -10.10 -14.07
C LEU A 37 18.54 -10.42 -12.71
N LYS A 38 18.29 -11.61 -12.16
CA LYS A 38 18.94 -12.06 -10.92
C LYS A 38 20.46 -12.25 -11.10
N GLU A 39 20.88 -12.86 -12.21
CA GLU A 39 22.31 -13.02 -12.58
C GLU A 39 22.99 -11.64 -12.68
N ALA A 40 22.30 -10.64 -13.23
CA ALA A 40 22.78 -9.26 -13.33
C ALA A 40 22.66 -8.45 -12.03
N GLY A 41 22.28 -9.07 -10.90
CA GLY A 41 22.24 -8.40 -9.60
C GLY A 41 20.96 -7.62 -9.29
N TYR A 42 19.89 -7.77 -10.07
CA TYR A 42 18.58 -7.15 -9.80
C TYR A 42 17.73 -7.99 -8.85
N GLN A 43 16.81 -7.31 -8.16
CA GLN A 43 15.83 -7.92 -7.27
C GLN A 43 14.42 -7.39 -7.54
N PHE A 44 13.43 -8.27 -7.47
CA PHE A 44 12.02 -7.90 -7.54
C PHE A 44 11.52 -7.55 -6.15
N SER A 45 11.28 -6.26 -5.88
CA SER A 45 10.92 -5.81 -4.53
C SER A 45 9.97 -4.60 -4.56
N ALA A 46 9.18 -4.47 -3.50
CA ALA A 46 8.40 -3.27 -3.23
C ALA A 46 9.25 -2.32 -2.37
N SER A 47 8.98 -1.01 -2.45
CA SER A 47 9.52 -0.09 -1.46
C SER A 47 8.83 -0.31 -0.12
N LEU A 48 9.58 -0.83 0.85
CA LEU A 48 9.11 -0.98 2.23
C LEU A 48 9.26 0.37 2.95
N SER A 49 8.15 0.89 3.45
CA SER A 49 8.12 1.93 4.48
C SER A 49 7.42 1.33 5.68
N LYS A 50 8.14 1.22 6.80
CA LYS A 50 7.58 0.82 8.09
C LYS A 50 7.72 2.02 9.03
N PRO A 51 6.71 2.35 9.84
CA PRO A 51 6.88 3.35 10.89
C PRO A 51 7.99 2.89 11.84
N LEU A 52 8.94 3.78 12.12
CA LEU A 52 10.00 3.49 13.08
C LEU A 52 9.40 3.48 14.48
N LEU A 53 9.36 2.30 15.11
CA LEU A 53 8.87 2.15 16.47
C LEU A 53 10.01 2.40 17.45
N THR A 54 9.86 3.43 18.28
CA THR A 54 10.75 3.69 19.41
C THR A 54 10.63 2.57 20.45
N THR A 55 11.60 2.44 21.35
CA THR A 55 11.54 1.52 22.49
C THR A 55 10.30 1.76 23.36
N ILE A 56 9.89 3.02 23.51
CA ILE A 56 8.68 3.41 24.25
C ILE A 56 7.42 2.89 23.55
N HIS A 57 7.31 3.04 22.22
CA HIS A 57 6.17 2.50 21.46
C HIS A 57 6.05 0.99 21.63
N LYS A 58 7.17 0.26 21.53
CA LYS A 58 7.20 -1.20 21.71
C LYS A 58 6.71 -1.62 23.10
N LYS A 59 7.20 -0.96 24.16
CA LYS A 59 6.75 -1.23 25.55
C LYS A 59 5.26 -0.96 25.73
N ARG A 60 4.75 0.15 25.18
CA ARG A 60 3.32 0.50 25.22
C ARG A 60 2.45 -0.51 24.49
N HIS A 61 2.84 -0.91 23.27
CA HIS A 61 2.10 -1.90 22.48
C HIS A 61 2.08 -3.25 23.19
N LEU A 62 3.20 -3.69 23.76
CA LEU A 62 3.26 -4.94 24.52
C LEU A 62 2.35 -4.89 25.76
N LYS A 63 2.41 -3.81 26.54
CA LYS A 63 1.55 -3.64 27.72
C LYS A 63 0.06 -3.68 27.34
N TRP A 64 -0.31 -2.98 26.27
CA TRP A 64 -1.69 -2.99 25.78
C TRP A 64 -2.12 -4.39 25.31
N ALA A 65 -1.29 -5.08 24.53
CA ALA A 65 -1.57 -6.43 24.06
C ALA A 65 -1.76 -7.43 25.20
N LEU A 66 -0.91 -7.36 26.23
CA LEU A 66 -1.06 -8.18 27.44
C LEU A 66 -2.36 -7.88 28.18
N SER A 67 -2.77 -6.60 28.28
CA SER A 67 -4.04 -6.25 28.94
C SER A 67 -5.29 -6.68 28.18
N MET A 68 -5.18 -6.94 26.86
CA MET A 68 -6.31 -7.32 26.01
C MET A 68 -6.42 -8.84 25.78
N GLN A 69 -5.60 -9.66 26.43
CA GLN A 69 -5.59 -11.11 26.21
C GLN A 69 -6.94 -11.79 26.45
N ASN A 70 -7.67 -11.36 27.47
CA ASN A 70 -8.98 -11.91 27.84
C ASN A 70 -10.15 -11.02 27.40
N GLN A 71 -9.90 -10.09 26.48
CA GLN A 71 -10.92 -9.16 26.01
C GLN A 71 -11.96 -9.89 25.13
N ASN A 72 -13.24 -9.62 25.38
CA ASN A 72 -14.29 -10.05 24.47
C ASN A 72 -14.39 -9.07 23.29
N TRP A 73 -14.06 -9.54 22.09
CA TRP A 73 -14.06 -8.76 20.85
C TRP A 73 -15.46 -8.64 20.21
N ASP A 74 -16.44 -9.46 20.62
CA ASP A 74 -17.82 -9.44 20.09
C ASP A 74 -18.62 -8.19 20.47
N GLN A 75 -18.09 -7.41 21.42
CA GLN A 75 -18.67 -6.16 21.90
C GLN A 75 -17.89 -4.93 21.40
N ILE A 76 -16.85 -5.13 20.57
CA ILE A 76 -15.99 -4.06 20.11
C ILE A 76 -16.31 -3.73 18.65
N VAL A 77 -16.52 -2.44 18.40
CA VAL A 77 -16.56 -1.86 17.06
C VAL A 77 -15.22 -1.20 16.79
N PHE A 78 -14.54 -1.65 15.73
CA PHE A 78 -13.34 -1.03 15.23
C PHE A 78 -13.70 0.06 14.22
N SER A 79 -13.03 1.20 14.24
CA SER A 79 -13.19 2.25 13.24
C SER A 79 -11.82 2.79 12.84
N ASP A 80 -11.65 3.15 11.58
CA ASP A 80 -10.41 3.78 11.11
C ASP A 80 -10.70 4.68 9.90
N GLU A 81 -9.75 5.55 9.59
CA GLU A 81 -9.75 6.38 8.39
C GLU A 81 -8.70 5.94 7.40
N SER A 82 -9.09 5.91 6.13
CA SER A 82 -8.17 5.68 5.02
C SER A 82 -8.24 6.79 3.99
N THR A 83 -7.15 7.01 3.27
CA THR A 83 -7.11 7.93 2.14
C THR A 83 -6.79 7.14 0.88
N ILE A 84 -7.76 7.06 -0.03
CA ILE A 84 -7.56 6.50 -1.36
C ILE A 84 -7.04 7.62 -2.24
N ARG A 85 -5.87 7.40 -2.86
CA ARG A 85 -5.23 8.37 -3.76
C ARG A 85 -5.30 7.87 -5.19
N LEU A 86 -5.69 8.75 -6.10
CA LEU A 86 -5.62 8.53 -7.54
C LEU A 86 -4.17 8.70 -7.99
N GLY A 87 -3.58 7.66 -8.56
CA GLY A 87 -2.22 7.72 -9.08
C GLY A 87 -1.49 6.38 -9.04
N PRO A 88 -0.23 6.35 -9.49
CA PRO A 88 0.56 5.13 -9.52
C PRO A 88 0.79 4.60 -8.10
N VAL A 89 0.26 3.40 -7.84
CA VAL A 89 0.56 2.63 -6.62
C VAL A 89 2.04 2.22 -6.66
N LYS A 90 2.72 2.23 -5.52
CA LYS A 90 4.06 1.62 -5.38
C LYS A 90 3.98 0.12 -5.72
N ARG A 91 4.23 -0.22 -6.98
CA ARG A 91 4.22 -1.60 -7.47
C ARG A 91 5.59 -2.25 -7.26
N ARG A 92 5.60 -3.57 -7.08
CA ARG A 92 6.85 -4.34 -7.11
C ARG A 92 7.44 -4.25 -8.52
N GLN A 93 8.73 -3.97 -8.59
CA GLN A 93 9.46 -3.87 -9.84
C GLN A 93 10.85 -4.47 -9.71
N TRP A 94 11.47 -4.79 -10.84
CA TRP A 94 12.88 -5.16 -10.91
C TRP A 94 13.74 -3.92 -10.72
N GLN A 95 14.58 -3.93 -9.68
CA GLN A 95 15.51 -2.84 -9.38
C GLN A 95 16.87 -3.41 -8.99
N LEU A 96 17.94 -2.67 -9.31
CA LEU A 96 19.30 -3.06 -8.96
C LEU A 96 19.44 -3.10 -7.43
N LYS A 97 20.12 -4.11 -6.90
CA LYS A 97 20.37 -4.20 -5.45
C LYS A 97 21.10 -2.93 -4.97
N GLY A 98 20.64 -2.35 -3.87
CA GLY A 98 21.20 -1.12 -3.30
C GLY A 98 20.68 0.18 -3.92
N PHE A 99 20.10 0.15 -5.12
CA PHE A 99 19.55 1.33 -5.79
C PHE A 99 18.02 1.30 -5.78
N ARG A 100 17.39 2.41 -5.36
CA ARG A 100 15.93 2.57 -5.39
C ARG A 100 15.56 3.61 -6.43
N LYS A 101 14.81 3.21 -7.46
CA LYS A 101 14.29 4.13 -8.48
C LYS A 101 13.33 5.13 -7.81
N VAL A 102 13.56 6.42 -8.05
CA VAL A 102 12.69 7.49 -7.58
C VAL A 102 11.54 7.64 -8.56
N PHE A 103 10.32 7.41 -8.09
CA PHE A 103 9.12 7.69 -8.89
C PHE A 103 8.72 9.15 -8.69
N ARG A 104 8.49 9.86 -9.80
CA ARG A 104 7.93 11.20 -9.76
C ARG A 104 6.44 11.09 -9.46
N THR A 105 6.00 11.70 -8.38
CA THR A 105 4.59 11.77 -8.00
C THR A 105 4.07 13.19 -8.16
N ILE A 106 2.82 13.34 -8.59
CA ILE A 106 2.13 14.63 -8.53
C ILE A 106 2.06 15.06 -7.07
N LYS A 107 2.31 16.35 -6.78
CA LYS A 107 2.34 16.90 -5.41
C LYS A 107 0.98 16.74 -4.70
N TYR A 108 -0.12 16.89 -5.45
CA TYR A 108 -1.49 16.80 -4.95
C TYR A 108 -2.32 15.88 -5.85
N PRO A 109 -2.15 14.55 -5.77
CA PRO A 109 -3.03 13.63 -6.47
C PRO A 109 -4.45 13.79 -5.95
N GLY A 110 -5.44 13.61 -6.83
CA GLY A 110 -6.84 13.51 -6.41
C GLY A 110 -6.97 12.45 -5.32
N LYS A 111 -7.64 12.76 -4.22
CA LYS A 111 -7.80 11.86 -3.09
C LYS A 111 -9.24 11.88 -2.61
N VAL A 112 -9.67 10.75 -2.07
CA VAL A 112 -10.90 10.64 -1.28
C VAL A 112 -10.54 10.06 0.07
N ASN A 113 -11.00 10.70 1.14
CA ASN A 113 -10.89 10.13 2.48
C ASN A 113 -12.13 9.27 2.71
N VAL A 114 -11.93 8.17 3.43
CA VAL A 114 -12.95 7.20 3.76
C VAL A 114 -12.87 6.97 5.26
N TRP A 115 -14.01 6.98 5.92
CA TRP A 115 -14.17 6.46 7.27
C TRP A 115 -15.07 5.24 7.19
N ASP A 116 -14.74 4.20 7.93
CA ASP A 116 -15.61 3.03 8.10
C ASP A 116 -15.43 2.45 9.49
N CYS A 117 -16.39 1.62 9.90
CA CYS A 117 -16.29 0.81 11.09
C CYS A 117 -16.73 -0.63 10.81
N PHE A 118 -16.23 -1.57 11.61
CA PHE A 118 -16.64 -2.96 11.53
C PHE A 118 -16.59 -3.62 12.90
N ALA A 119 -17.38 -4.67 13.08
CA ALA A 119 -17.44 -5.51 14.26
C ALA A 119 -17.57 -6.97 13.83
N PRO A 120 -17.49 -7.95 14.75
CA PRO A 120 -17.69 -9.37 14.40
C PRO A 120 -19.05 -9.66 13.74
N ARG A 121 -20.05 -8.81 13.98
CA ARG A 121 -21.38 -8.89 13.37
C ARG A 121 -21.48 -8.33 11.94
N GLY A 122 -20.44 -7.65 11.44
CA GLY A 122 -20.41 -7.09 10.09
C GLY A 122 -19.83 -5.68 10.01
N PHE A 123 -19.97 -5.08 8.84
CA PHE A 123 -19.49 -3.72 8.53
C PHE A 123 -20.56 -2.67 8.86
N GLY A 124 -20.09 -1.50 9.27
CA GLY A 124 -20.90 -0.31 9.43
C GLY A 124 -21.04 0.46 8.12
N GLN A 125 -21.32 1.75 8.25
CA GLN A 125 -21.48 2.63 7.10
C GLN A 125 -20.14 3.18 6.62
N ILE A 126 -19.81 2.93 5.36
CA ILE A 126 -18.69 3.58 4.68
C ILE A 126 -19.06 5.02 4.34
N LEU A 127 -18.28 5.97 4.83
CA LEU A 127 -18.45 7.41 4.59
C LEU A 127 -17.27 7.96 3.80
N CYS A 128 -17.54 8.39 2.56
CA CYS A 128 -16.57 9.04 1.70
C CYS A 128 -16.66 10.57 1.82
N PHE A 129 -15.51 11.23 1.94
CA PHE A 129 -15.44 12.69 2.05
C PHE A 129 -14.14 13.25 1.46
N SER A 130 -14.23 14.41 0.80
CA SER A 130 -13.08 15.12 0.24
C SER A 130 -12.31 16.01 1.22
N PRO A 131 -12.93 16.73 2.19
CA PRO A 131 -12.20 17.62 3.08
C PRO A 131 -11.27 16.85 4.02
N ASN A 132 -10.31 17.55 4.61
CA ASN A 132 -9.50 16.97 5.68
C ASN A 132 -10.37 16.68 6.91
N LEU A 133 -10.10 15.57 7.58
CA LEU A 133 -10.82 15.21 8.79
C LEU A 133 -10.48 16.20 9.91
N THR A 134 -11.51 16.82 10.48
CA THR A 134 -11.41 17.66 11.67
C THR A 134 -12.21 17.02 12.80
N SER A 135 -11.86 17.31 14.06
CA SER A 135 -12.59 16.79 15.23
C SER A 135 -14.08 17.14 15.17
N LYS A 136 -14.42 18.36 14.76
CA LYS A 136 -15.81 18.80 14.56
C LYS A 136 -16.52 17.97 13.49
N PHE A 137 -15.86 17.65 12.38
CA PHE A 137 -16.44 16.83 11.32
C PHE A 137 -16.64 15.39 11.79
N LEU A 138 -15.64 14.79 12.45
CA LEU A 138 -15.73 13.45 13.02
C LEU A 138 -16.92 13.34 13.99
N CYS A 139 -17.00 14.22 14.99
CA CYS A 139 -18.05 14.15 15.99
C CYS A 139 -19.44 14.50 15.44
N LYS A 140 -19.56 15.53 14.59
CA LYS A 140 -20.88 16.05 14.16
C LYS A 140 -21.43 15.42 12.89
N GLN A 141 -20.59 14.83 12.04
CA GLN A 141 -20.99 14.28 10.75
C GLN A 141 -20.76 12.78 10.65
N ILE A 142 -19.62 12.29 11.13
CA ILE A 142 -19.29 10.86 11.00
C ILE A 142 -20.03 10.05 12.05
N TYR A 143 -19.76 10.27 13.34
CA TYR A 143 -20.38 9.47 14.41
C TYR A 143 -21.90 9.63 14.47
N THR A 144 -22.42 10.83 14.17
CA THR A 144 -23.87 11.05 14.13
C THR A 144 -24.56 10.36 12.95
N LYS A 145 -23.86 10.06 11.85
CA LYS A 145 -24.46 9.36 10.70
C LYS A 145 -24.23 7.85 10.78
N ALA A 146 -23.02 7.44 11.14
CA ALA A 146 -22.59 6.05 11.13
C ALA A 146 -23.06 5.23 12.33
N LEU A 147 -23.32 5.85 13.48
CA LEU A 147 -23.73 5.17 14.72
C LEU A 147 -25.20 5.40 15.08
N ARG A 148 -26.01 5.93 14.15
CA ARG A 148 -27.46 5.97 14.31
C ARG A 148 -28.03 4.58 14.03
N HIS A 149 -28.31 3.86 15.11
CA HIS A 149 -29.33 2.81 15.14
C HIS A 149 -30.69 3.42 15.46
#